data_AF-A0A3A9CD36-F1
#
_entry.id   AF-A0A3A9CD36-F1
#
_cell.length_a   1.000
_cell.length_b   1.000
_cell.length_c   1.000
_cell.angle_alpha   90.00
_cell.angle_beta   90.00
_cell.angle_gamma   90.00
#
_symmetry.space_group_name_H-M   'P 1'
#
loop_
_entity.id
_entity.type
_entity.pdbx_description
1 polymer ?
#
loop_
_entity_poly.entity_id
_entity_poly.type
_entity_poly.pdbx_seq_one_letter_code
_entity_poly.pdbx_strand_id
1 'polypeptide(L)' 'MTINTNTMVSITEANQNFSKVARLVDEHGTAVILKNNVPRYLVIDFSKADKDAVALNEDVLSISKRLIEKNKEAYEVLAK' A
#
# COMPACT_ATOMS: atom_id res chain seq x y z
N MET A 1 0.15 -7.60 -4.00
CA MET A 1 0.66 -6.86 -2.82
C MET A 1 1.75 -7.69 -2.17
N THR A 2 3.00 -7.28 -2.30
CA THR A 2 4.14 -7.94 -1.64
C THR A 2 4.16 -7.46 -0.21
N ILE A 3 3.53 -8.20 0.70
CA ILE A 3 3.52 -7.83 2.13
C ILE A 3 4.94 -8.05 2.64
N ASN A 4 5.66 -6.96 2.89
CA ASN A 4 6.99 -7.00 3.48
C ASN A 4 6.89 -7.61 4.89
N THR A 5 7.39 -8.83 5.05
CA THR A 5 7.39 -9.56 6.33
C THR A 5 8.24 -8.91 7.41
N ASN A 6 9.15 -7.99 7.04
CA ASN A 6 10.03 -7.27 7.97
C ASN A 6 9.31 -6.23 8.83
N THR A 7 8.06 -5.87 8.50
CA THR A 7 7.31 -4.85 9.26
C THR A 7 6.17 -5.43 10.08
N MET A 8 6.15 -6.76 10.25
CA MET A 8 5.15 -7.45 11.06
C MET A 8 5.56 -7.49 12.53
N VAL A 9 4.72 -6.95 13.41
CA VAL A 9 4.95 -6.89 14.86
C VAL A 9 3.81 -7.58 15.58
N SER A 10 4.09 -8.35 16.63
CA SER A 10 3.01 -8.91 17.47
C SER A 10 2.33 -7.81 18.29
N ILE A 11 1.05 -7.98 18.61
CA ILE A 11 0.30 -7.04 19.46
C ILE A 11 0.95 -6.85 20.83
N THR A 12 1.57 -7.89 21.36
CA THR A 12 2.28 -7.85 22.65
C THR A 12 3.51 -6.97 22.56
N GLU A 13 4.32 -7.13 21.51
CA GLU A 13 5.52 -6.32 21.30
C GLU A 13 5.17 -4.86 20.96
N ALA A 14 4.11 -4.66 20.18
CA ALA A 14 3.61 -3.32 19.87
C ALA A 14 3.11 -2.57 21.12
N ASN A 15 2.43 -3.26 22.04
CA ASN A 15 1.97 -2.66 23.30
C ASN A 15 3.12 -2.37 24.28
N GLN A 16 4.16 -3.21 24.31
CA GLN A 16 5.29 -3.03 25.23
C GLN A 16 6.31 -2.01 24.71
N ASN A 17 6.52 -1.97 23.39
CA ASN A 17 7.58 -1.19 22.75
C ASN A 17 7.05 -0.35 21.59
N PHE A 18 5.97 0.41 21.82
CA PHE A 18 5.35 1.20 20.75
C PHE A 18 6.32 2.19 20.08
N SER A 19 7.26 2.77 20.83
CA SER A 19 8.29 3.66 20.27
C SER A 19 9.20 2.97 19.25
N LYS A 20 9.44 1.66 19.39
CA LYS A 20 10.19 0.86 18.41
C LYS A 20 9.36 0.63 17.14
N VAL A 21 8.06 0.40 17.29
CA VAL A 21 7.13 0.29 16.17
C VAL A 21 7.03 1.61 15.39
N ALA A 22 6.95 2.74 16.10
CA ALA A 22 6.94 4.07 15.48
C ALA A 22 8.20 4.31 14.64
N ARG A 23 9.40 4.03 15.17
CA ARG A 23 10.65 4.12 14.38
C ARG A 23 10.66 3.20 13.16
N LEU A 24 10.11 2.00 13.30
CA LEU A 24 10.01 1.05 12.20
C LEU A 24 9.08 1.56 11.08
N VAL A 25 8.01 2.26 11.47
CA VAL A 25 7.12 2.99 10.57
C VAL A 25 7.82 4.21 9.95
N ASP A 26 8.65 4.94 10.69
CA ASP A 26 9.42 6.05 10.13
C ASP A 26 10.40 5.58 9.04
N GLU A 27 11.09 4.46 9.27
CA GLU A 27 12.06 3.88 8.31
C GLU A 27 11.37 3.23 7.10
N HIS A 28 10.43 2.32 7.33
CA HIS A 28 9.84 1.49 6.28
C HIS A 28 8.52 2.07 5.72
N GLY A 29 7.94 3.07 6.40
CA GLY A 29 6.69 3.73 6.05
C GLY A 29 5.43 3.06 6.56
N THR A 30 5.46 1.76 6.80
CA THR A 30 4.30 0.99 7.28
C THR A 30 4.73 -0.13 8.22
N ALA A 31 3.91 -0.43 9.22
CA ALA A 31 4.04 -1.59 10.09
C ALA A 31 2.69 -2.28 10.27
N VAL A 32 2.70 -3.61 10.25
CA VAL A 32 1.51 -4.44 10.40
C VAL A 32 1.55 -5.06 11.79
N ILE A 33 0.49 -4.87 12.58
CA ILE A 33 0.38 -5.49 13.89
C ILE A 33 -0.49 -6.74 13.80
N LEU A 34 0.09 -7.86 14.23
CA LEU A 34 -0.51 -9.19 14.29
C LEU A 34 -1.16 -9.40 15.67
N LYS A 35 -2.43 -9.81 15.71
CA LYS A 35 -3.10 -10.32 16.92
C LYS A 35 -3.37 -11.82 16.72
N ASN A 36 -2.82 -12.66 17.58
CA ASN A 36 -2.92 -14.13 17.46
C ASN A 36 -2.42 -14.65 16.10
N ASN A 37 -1.27 -14.15 15.62
CA ASN A 37 -0.72 -14.44 14.28
C ASN A 37 -1.59 -14.01 13.09
N VAL A 38 -2.66 -13.25 13.32
CA VAL A 38 -3.51 -12.69 12.26
C VAL A 38 -3.26 -11.18 12.14
N PRO A 39 -2.91 -10.65 10.96
CA PRO A 39 -2.75 -9.21 10.76
C PRO A 39 -4.08 -8.51 11.00
N ARG A 40 -4.11 -7.60 11.97
CA ARG A 40 -5.36 -6.97 12.42
C ARG A 40 -5.30 -5.44 12.46
N TYR A 41 -4.11 -4.87 12.62
CA TYR A 41 -3.94 -3.41 12.62
C TYR A 41 -2.79 -3.01 11.70
N LEU A 42 -2.90 -1.82 11.13
CA LEU A 42 -1.88 -1.21 10.29
C LEU A 42 -1.50 0.14 10.88
N VAL A 43 -0.21 0.40 11.00
CA VAL A 43 0.35 1.69 11.39
C VAL A 43 1.10 2.23 10.19
N ILE A 44 0.78 3.46 9.78
CA ILE A 44 1.37 4.12 8.62
C ILE A 44 1.80 5.52 9.02
N ASP A 45 2.90 6.00 8.44
CA ASP A 45 3.26 7.41 8.56
C ASP A 45 2.26 8.27 7.79
N PHE A 46 1.88 9.42 8.35
CA PHE A 46 0.88 10.30 7.75
C PHE A 46 1.33 10.86 6.39
N SER A 47 2.62 11.15 6.23
CA SER A 47 3.16 11.71 4.98
C SER A 47 3.18 10.69 3.83
N LYS A 48 3.27 9.40 4.16
CA LYS A 48 3.13 8.30 3.18
C LYS A 48 1.67 7.89 2.99
N ALA A 49 0.84 7.95 4.02
CA ALA A 49 -0.60 7.70 3.94
C ALA A 49 -1.27 8.62 2.92
N ASP A 50 -0.91 9.91 2.93
CA ASP A 50 -1.43 10.89 1.98
C ASP A 50 -1.01 10.55 0.54
N LYS A 51 0.25 10.14 0.33
CA LYS A 51 0.76 9.73 -0.99
C LYS A 51 0.14 8.44 -1.51
N ASP A 52 -0.07 7.43 -0.66
CA ASP A 52 -0.70 6.16 -1.06
C ASP A 52 -2.21 6.33 -1.35
N ALA A 53 -2.90 7.16 -0.56
CA ALA A 53 -4.31 7.49 -0.81
C ALA A 53 -4.51 8.31 -2.10
N VAL A 54 -3.56 9.20 -2.42
CA VAL A 54 -3.56 9.99 -3.66
C VAL A 54 -3.15 9.13 -4.87
N ALA A 55 -2.13 8.26 -4.73
CA ALA A 55 -1.65 7.38 -5.81
C ALA A 55 -2.72 6.41 -6.31
N LEU A 56 -3.59 5.88 -5.42
CA LEU A 56 -4.72 5.02 -5.83
C LEU A 56 -5.67 5.68 -6.85
N ASN A 57 -5.82 7.01 -6.81
CA ASN A 57 -6.64 7.74 -7.78
C ASN A 57 -5.86 8.11 -9.06
N GLU A 58 -4.56 8.36 -8.97
CA GLU A 58 -3.70 8.69 -10.13
C GLU A 58 -3.34 7.46 -10.99
N ASP A 59 -3.23 6.27 -10.38
CA ASP A 59 -2.85 5.03 -11.08
C ASP A 59 -3.95 4.51 -12.01
N VAL A 60 -5.24 4.68 -11.70
CA VAL A 60 -6.32 4.17 -12.56
C VAL A 60 -6.36 4.92 -13.90
N LEU A 61 -6.27 6.25 -13.87
CA LEU A 61 -6.29 7.09 -15.07
C LEU A 61 -5.07 6.87 -15.96
N SER A 62 -3.90 6.68 -15.36
CA SER A 62 -2.66 6.41 -16.09
C SER A 62 -2.63 4.99 -16.67
N ILE A 63 -3.15 3.98 -15.96
CA ILE A 63 -3.37 2.63 -16.48
C ILE A 63 -4.37 2.66 -17.64
N SER A 64 -5.50 3.35 -17.51
CA SER A 64 -6.50 3.47 -18.57
C SER A 64 -5.94 4.12 -19.83
N LYS A 65 -5.22 5.24 -19.72
CA LYS A 65 -4.59 5.90 -20.89
C LYS A 65 -3.60 4.96 -21.58
N ARG A 66 -2.77 4.26 -20.81
CA ARG A 66 -1.76 3.34 -21.35
C ARG A 66 -2.40 2.10 -21.99
N LEU A 67 -3.54 1.61 -21.49
CA LEU A 67 -4.32 0.54 -22.12
C LEU A 67 -4.97 1.00 -23.43
N ILE A 68 -5.53 2.22 -23.46
CA ILE A 68 -6.16 2.80 -24.66
C ILE A 68 -5.13 3.05 -25.75
N GLU A 69 -3.95 3.58 -25.43
CA GLU A 69 -2.88 3.79 -26.40
C GLU A 69 -2.35 2.46 -26.97
N LYS A 70 -2.17 1.44 -26.12
CA LYS A 70 -1.70 0.12 -26.59
C LYS A 70 -2.71 -0.63 -27.45
N ASN A 71 -4.01 -0.41 -27.23
CA ASN A 71 -5.08 -1.11 -27.94
C ASN A 71 -5.83 -0.20 -28.93
N LYS A 72 -5.23 0.93 -29.31
CA LYS A 72 -5.87 1.92 -30.18
C LYS A 72 -6.36 1.31 -31.49
N GLU A 73 -5.55 0.47 -32.12
CA GLU A 73 -5.93 -0.29 -33.32
C GLU A 73 -7.11 -1.24 -33.07
N ALA A 74 -7.17 -1.92 -31.92
CA ALA A 74 -8.26 -2.83 -31.60
C ALA A 74 -9.58 -2.10 -31.35
N TYR A 75 -9.54 -0.93 -30.72
CA TYR A 75 -10.73 -0.07 -30.54
C TYR A 75 -11.21 0.55 -31.85
N GLU A 76 -10.30 0.91 -32.77
CA GLU A 76 -10.67 1.41 -34.10
C GLU A 76 -11.36 0.33 -34.97
N VAL A 77 -10.95 -0.94 -34.84
CA VAL A 77 -11.62 -2.05 -35.54
C VAL A 77 -12.98 -2.41 -34.93
N LEU A 78 -13.14 -2.29 -33.61
CA LEU A 78 -14.41 -2.56 -32.91
C LEU A 78 -15.44 -1.43 -33.07
N ALA A 79 -15.00 -0.22 -33.44
CA ALA A 79 -15.88 0.92 -33.69
C ALA A 79 -16.46 0.94 -35.13
N LYS A 80 -16.16 -0.05 -35.95
CA LYS A 80 -16.68 -0.24 -37.31
C LYS A 80 -17.72 -1.36 -37.35
#